data_AF-A0A7S3ZUQ7-F1
#
_entry.id   AF-A0A7S3ZUQ7-F1
#
_cell.length_a   1.000
_cell.length_b   1.000
_cell.length_c   1.000
_cell.angle_alpha   90.00
_cell.angle_beta   90.00
_cell.angle_gamma   90.00
#
_symmetry.space_group_name_H-M   'P 1'
#
loop_
_entity.id
_entity.type
_entity.pdbx_description
1 polymer ?
#
loop_
_entity_poly.entity_id
_entity_poly.type
_entity_poly.pdbx_seq_one_letter_code
_entity_poly.pdbx_strand_id
1 'polypeptide(L)'
;RAPDGRTIKVRVPPNVRPGQQMRIAVPAADVDRASEAGDRDARRRQREEAARYREAAAARDKAQSRSAAVKAAVKAAKVPANPSRGRLPVAGLVGKSFGLYQKDQKAWLALRLARSFAIKNGSWAGWDTARFVAFDAGKNRVAFRNPGTERWLRVTADGVTEAPARGNWNATWGWERFELHELAGGVGLRSASGRWLTIEGKRTIQLEPLGAWDADERAAAHEKKLSEEMERAAAADRAEAERR
;
A
#
# COMPACT_ATOMS: atom_id res chain seq x y z
N ARG A 1 -18.79 -71.44 34.58
CA ARG A 1 -18.81 -70.17 33.82
C ARG A 1 -17.41 -69.95 33.27
N ALA A 2 -17.28 -69.43 32.06
CA ALA A 2 -15.97 -69.02 31.54
C ALA A 2 -15.49 -67.75 32.28
N PRO A 3 -14.18 -67.41 32.25
CA PRO A 3 -13.62 -66.22 32.90
C PRO A 3 -14.27 -64.90 32.46
N ASP A 4 -14.91 -64.88 31.29
CA ASP A 4 -15.65 -63.75 30.71
C ASP A 4 -17.13 -63.69 31.15
N GLY A 5 -17.56 -64.54 32.08
CA GLY A 5 -18.92 -64.56 32.62
C GLY A 5 -19.94 -65.36 31.80
N ARG A 6 -19.56 -65.98 30.67
CA ARG A 6 -20.50 -66.77 29.85
C ARG A 6 -20.91 -68.09 30.51
N THR A 7 -22.16 -68.50 30.23
CA THR A 7 -22.72 -69.80 30.67
C THR A 7 -22.39 -70.86 29.62
N ILE A 8 -21.63 -71.90 30.01
CA ILE A 8 -21.26 -73.00 29.13
C ILE A 8 -22.20 -74.17 29.40
N LYS A 9 -22.92 -74.64 28.38
CA LYS A 9 -23.66 -75.90 28.47
C LYS A 9 -22.68 -77.05 28.24
N VAL A 10 -22.46 -77.86 29.26
CA VAL A 10 -21.57 -79.03 29.17
C VAL A 10 -22.41 -80.29 29.33
N ARG A 11 -22.17 -81.29 28.47
CA ARG A 11 -22.72 -82.63 28.67
C ARG A 11 -21.76 -83.43 29.53
N VAL A 12 -22.18 -83.81 30.74
CA VAL A 12 -21.36 -84.59 31.66
C VAL A 12 -21.40 -86.07 31.25
N PRO A 13 -20.27 -86.73 30.98
CA PRO A 13 -20.24 -88.16 30.71
C PRO A 13 -20.72 -88.97 31.93
N PRO A 14 -21.35 -90.14 31.74
CA PRO A 14 -21.98 -90.90 32.83
C PRO A 14 -21.02 -91.40 33.91
N ASN A 15 -19.70 -91.41 33.65
CA ASN A 15 -18.68 -91.94 34.57
C ASN A 15 -18.00 -90.86 35.43
N VAL A 16 -18.45 -89.61 35.38
CA VAL A 16 -17.84 -88.50 36.14
C VAL A 16 -18.60 -88.28 37.45
N ARG A 17 -17.87 -88.25 38.57
CA ARG A 17 -18.45 -88.07 39.90
C ARG A 17 -18.46 -86.58 40.32
N PRO A 18 -19.39 -86.16 41.20
CA PRO A 18 -19.35 -84.82 41.80
C PRO A 18 -17.98 -84.54 42.44
N GLY A 19 -17.37 -83.41 42.11
CA GLY A 19 -16.06 -82.99 42.62
C GLY A 19 -14.85 -83.40 41.77
N GLN A 20 -15.03 -84.23 40.73
CA GLN A 20 -13.96 -84.60 39.81
C GLN A 20 -13.67 -83.46 38.81
N GLN A 21 -12.42 -83.01 38.72
CA GLN A 21 -12.01 -82.01 37.72
C GLN A 21 -11.89 -82.65 36.34
N MET A 22 -12.39 -81.96 35.30
CA MET A 22 -12.35 -82.43 33.92
C MET A 22 -11.82 -81.32 33.01
N ARG A 23 -10.95 -81.67 32.06
CA ARG A 23 -10.52 -80.76 31.00
C ARG A 23 -11.49 -80.88 29.83
N ILE A 24 -12.09 -79.77 29.42
CA ILE A 24 -12.99 -79.69 28.28
C ILE A 24 -12.29 -78.86 27.20
N ALA A 25 -12.12 -79.42 26.01
CA ALA A 25 -11.61 -78.67 24.87
C ALA A 25 -12.75 -77.82 24.29
N VAL A 26 -12.58 -76.49 24.30
CA VAL A 26 -13.52 -75.56 23.66
C VAL A 26 -13.03 -75.32 22.22
N PRO A 27 -13.86 -75.53 21.18
CA PRO A 27 -13.46 -75.31 19.79
C PRO A 27 -13.08 -73.84 19.53
N ALA A 28 -11.94 -73.61 18.87
CA ALA A 28 -11.40 -72.27 18.59
C ALA A 28 -12.35 -71.38 17.76
N ALA A 29 -13.21 -71.99 16.94
CA ALA A 29 -14.13 -71.29 16.03
C ALA A 29 -15.14 -70.36 16.74
N ASP A 30 -15.41 -70.57 18.03
CA ASP A 30 -16.35 -69.75 18.80
C ASP A 30 -15.68 -68.58 19.55
N VAL A 31 -14.34 -68.51 19.55
CA VAL A 31 -13.58 -67.46 20.25
C VAL A 31 -13.20 -66.31 19.30
N ASP A 32 -12.85 -66.61 18.04
CA ASP A 32 -12.30 -65.62 17.11
C ASP A 32 -13.35 -64.66 16.50
N ARG A 33 -14.58 -65.15 16.27
CA ARG A 33 -15.62 -64.39 15.54
C ARG A 33 -16.08 -63.12 16.27
N ALA A 34 -16.00 -63.10 17.59
CA ALA A 34 -16.36 -61.94 18.42
C ALA A 34 -15.24 -60.89 18.47
N SER A 35 -13.98 -61.33 18.44
CA SER A 35 -12.80 -60.45 18.40
C SER A 35 -12.75 -59.67 17.08
N GLU A 36 -12.98 -60.34 15.96
CA GLU A 36 -13.05 -59.72 14.62
C GLU A 36 -14.24 -58.75 14.45
N ALA A 37 -15.32 -58.95 15.21
CA ALA A 37 -16.46 -58.03 15.21
C ALA A 37 -16.11 -56.73 15.98
N GLY A 38 -15.47 -56.86 17.15
CA GLY A 38 -14.98 -55.71 17.92
C GLY A 38 -13.94 -54.88 17.16
N ASP A 39 -13.01 -55.54 16.46
CA ASP A 39 -11.99 -54.88 15.63
C ASP A 39 -12.59 -54.15 14.43
N ARG A 40 -13.64 -54.70 13.81
CA ARG A 40 -14.35 -54.03 12.71
C ARG A 40 -15.07 -52.78 13.18
N ASP A 41 -15.73 -52.84 14.35
CA ASP A 41 -16.39 -51.68 14.93
C ASP A 41 -15.40 -50.61 15.38
N ALA A 42 -14.24 -51.00 15.93
CA ALA A 42 -13.17 -50.07 16.28
C ALA A 42 -12.62 -49.34 15.04
N ARG A 43 -12.35 -50.08 13.95
CA ARG A 43 -11.90 -49.48 12.68
C ARG A 43 -12.96 -48.58 12.06
N ARG A 44 -14.25 -48.93 12.19
CA ARG A 44 -15.36 -48.08 11.73
C ARG A 44 -15.40 -46.77 12.50
N ARG A 45 -15.33 -46.81 13.83
CA ARG A 45 -15.31 -45.60 14.69
C ARG A 45 -14.10 -44.71 14.38
N GLN A 46 -12.92 -45.30 14.21
CA GLN A 46 -11.72 -44.53 13.84
C GLN A 46 -11.86 -43.84 12.47
N ARG A 47 -12.48 -44.49 11.48
CA ARG A 47 -12.75 -43.88 10.17
C ARG A 47 -13.76 -42.74 10.26
N GLU A 48 -14.82 -42.91 11.06
CA GLU A 48 -15.83 -41.87 11.29
C GLU A 48 -15.25 -40.66 12.04
N GLU A 49 -14.38 -40.90 13.03
CA GLU A 49 -13.69 -39.84 13.77
C GLU A 49 -12.66 -39.11 12.89
N ALA A 50 -11.89 -39.84 12.08
CA ALA A 50 -10.96 -39.24 11.12
C ALA A 50 -11.71 -38.43 10.04
N ALA A 51 -12.90 -38.87 9.62
CA ALA A 51 -13.75 -38.12 8.70
C ALA A 51 -14.25 -36.81 9.35
N ARG A 52 -14.71 -36.85 10.60
CA ARG A 52 -15.10 -35.65 11.37
C ARG A 52 -13.94 -34.68 11.54
N TYR A 53 -12.74 -35.18 11.80
CA TYR A 53 -11.56 -34.32 11.95
C TYR A 53 -11.17 -33.64 10.63
N ARG A 54 -11.25 -34.36 9.51
CA ARG A 54 -11.02 -33.79 8.16
C ARG A 54 -12.08 -32.77 7.78
N GLU A 55 -13.34 -33.04 8.08
CA GLU A 55 -14.44 -32.09 7.84
C GLU A 55 -14.28 -30.81 8.67
N ALA A 56 -13.92 -30.95 9.95
CA ALA A 56 -13.62 -29.82 10.83
C ALA A 56 -12.40 -29.00 10.36
N ALA A 57 -11.36 -29.66 9.84
CA ALA A 57 -10.20 -28.98 9.25
C ALA A 57 -10.60 -28.20 7.98
N ALA A 58 -11.34 -28.83 7.06
CA ALA A 58 -11.83 -28.16 5.85
C ALA A 58 -12.76 -26.97 6.17
N ALA A 59 -13.59 -27.08 7.23
CA ALA A 59 -14.42 -25.99 7.70
C ALA A 59 -13.58 -24.82 8.26
N ARG A 60 -12.49 -25.10 8.97
CA ARG A 60 -11.54 -24.08 9.45
C ARG A 60 -10.82 -23.40 8.29
N ASP A 61 -10.35 -24.14 7.29
CA ASP A 61 -9.72 -23.56 6.10
C ASP A 61 -10.69 -22.70 5.29
N LYS A 62 -11.96 -23.13 5.19
CA LYS A 62 -13.03 -22.33 4.58
C LYS A 62 -13.36 -21.06 5.37
N ALA A 63 -13.32 -21.13 6.71
CA ALA A 63 -13.51 -19.97 7.57
C ALA A 63 -12.32 -19.00 7.51
N GLN A 64 -11.09 -19.52 7.48
CA GLN A 64 -9.88 -18.72 7.33
C GLN A 64 -9.80 -18.06 5.96
N SER A 65 -10.16 -18.77 4.88
CA SER A 65 -10.22 -18.19 3.53
C SER A 65 -11.33 -17.14 3.41
N ARG A 66 -12.51 -17.35 4.03
CA ARG A 66 -13.55 -16.30 4.13
C ARG A 66 -13.08 -15.10 4.93
N SER A 67 -12.42 -15.29 6.07
CA SER A 67 -11.85 -14.21 6.89
C SER A 67 -10.76 -13.44 6.14
N ALA A 68 -9.89 -14.14 5.41
CA ALA A 68 -8.88 -13.55 4.55
C ALA A 68 -9.51 -12.78 3.38
N ALA A 69 -10.56 -13.32 2.74
CA ALA A 69 -11.31 -12.66 1.69
C ALA A 69 -12.05 -11.42 2.19
N VAL A 70 -12.65 -11.47 3.39
CA VAL A 70 -13.27 -10.31 4.04
C VAL A 70 -12.22 -9.27 4.40
N LYS A 71 -11.06 -9.66 4.95
CA LYS A 71 -9.95 -8.73 5.20
C LYS A 71 -9.40 -8.14 3.91
N ALA A 72 -9.31 -8.91 2.83
CA ALA A 72 -8.90 -8.44 1.51
C ALA A 72 -9.95 -7.49 0.91
N ALA A 73 -11.24 -7.78 1.06
CA ALA A 73 -12.34 -6.92 0.62
C ALA A 73 -12.42 -5.63 1.44
N VAL A 74 -12.20 -5.68 2.76
CA VAL A 74 -12.09 -4.49 3.62
C VAL A 74 -10.84 -3.68 3.26
N LYS A 75 -9.72 -4.32 2.94
CA LYS A 75 -8.52 -3.65 2.44
C LYS A 75 -8.74 -3.03 1.05
N ALA A 76 -9.49 -3.69 0.16
CA ALA A 76 -9.86 -3.17 -1.16
C ALA A 76 -10.97 -2.10 -1.09
N ALA A 77 -11.82 -2.12 -0.06
CA ALA A 77 -12.78 -1.06 0.22
C ALA A 77 -12.12 0.17 0.88
N LYS A 78 -11.02 -0.05 1.62
CA LYS A 78 -10.22 1.01 2.29
C LYS A 78 -9.11 1.58 1.39
N VAL A 79 -8.66 0.84 0.38
CA VAL A 79 -7.82 1.32 -0.71
C VAL A 79 -8.74 1.53 -1.92
N PRO A 80 -9.25 2.73 -2.18
CA PRO A 80 -10.05 2.93 -3.38
C PRO A 80 -9.19 2.56 -4.60
N ALA A 81 -9.53 1.45 -5.25
CA ALA A 81 -9.18 1.20 -6.62
C ALA A 81 -9.77 2.36 -7.41
N ASN A 82 -8.94 3.35 -7.72
CA ASN A 82 -9.42 4.62 -8.24
C ASN A 82 -9.11 4.73 -9.74
N PRO A 83 -10.04 4.33 -10.63
CA PRO A 83 -10.01 4.81 -12.00
C PRO A 83 -10.17 6.34 -11.94
N SER A 84 -9.32 7.08 -12.64
CA SER A 84 -9.41 8.53 -12.76
C SER A 84 -10.87 8.95 -13.04
N ARG A 85 -11.47 9.79 -12.19
CA ARG A 85 -12.86 10.27 -12.33
C ARG A 85 -13.03 11.36 -13.40
N GLY A 86 -12.18 11.32 -14.42
CA GLY A 86 -12.16 12.28 -15.52
C GLY A 86 -11.23 13.47 -15.28
N ARG A 87 -11.07 14.24 -16.35
CA ARG A 87 -10.23 15.43 -16.41
C ARG A 87 -10.96 16.60 -15.74
N LEU A 88 -10.29 17.30 -14.84
CA LEU A 88 -10.82 18.47 -14.13
C LEU A 88 -10.60 19.77 -14.93
N PRO A 89 -11.47 20.78 -14.79
CA PRO A 89 -11.27 22.10 -15.37
C PRO A 89 -10.15 22.86 -14.63
N VAL A 90 -9.32 23.59 -15.37
CA VAL A 90 -8.19 24.34 -14.80
C VAL A 90 -8.47 25.83 -14.58
N ALA A 91 -9.53 26.37 -15.17
CA ALA A 91 -9.84 27.80 -15.15
C ALA A 91 -9.92 28.37 -13.72
N GLY A 92 -10.49 27.62 -12.77
CA GLY A 92 -10.59 28.03 -11.37
C GLY A 92 -9.28 28.08 -10.58
N LEU A 93 -8.16 27.63 -11.17
CA LEU A 93 -6.83 27.65 -10.56
C LEU A 93 -5.98 28.80 -11.07
N VAL A 94 -6.22 29.29 -12.29
CA VAL A 94 -5.37 30.28 -12.95
C VAL A 94 -5.23 31.53 -12.08
N GLY A 95 -3.98 31.98 -11.91
CA GLY A 95 -3.61 33.15 -11.09
C GLY A 95 -3.54 32.88 -9.58
N LYS A 96 -4.00 31.72 -9.11
CA LYS A 96 -3.94 31.37 -7.67
C LYS A 96 -2.61 30.72 -7.30
N SER A 97 -2.24 30.90 -6.03
CA SER A 97 -1.02 30.33 -5.44
C SER A 97 -1.35 29.08 -4.64
N PHE A 98 -0.49 28.07 -4.77
CA PHE A 98 -0.66 26.77 -4.13
C PHE A 98 0.67 26.20 -3.65
N GLY A 99 0.61 25.36 -2.63
CA GLY A 99 1.63 24.37 -2.36
C GLY A 99 1.18 23.02 -2.91
N LEU A 100 2.11 22.29 -3.51
CA LEU A 100 1.87 20.94 -4.04
C LEU A 100 2.23 19.93 -2.94
N TYR A 101 1.22 19.44 -2.22
CA TYR A 101 1.40 18.61 -1.03
C TYR A 101 1.07 17.15 -1.26
N GLN A 102 1.86 16.26 -0.70
CA GLN A 102 1.63 14.81 -0.71
C GLN A 102 1.30 14.35 0.72
N LYS A 103 0.03 13.98 0.93
CA LYS A 103 -0.53 13.68 2.25
C LYS A 103 0.15 12.51 2.98
N ASP A 104 0.34 11.39 2.28
CA ASP A 104 0.86 10.15 2.88
C ASP A 104 2.33 10.26 3.30
N GLN A 105 3.09 11.05 2.56
CA GLN A 105 4.52 11.28 2.71
C GLN A 105 4.79 12.54 3.53
N LYS A 106 3.75 13.32 3.86
CA LYS A 106 3.83 14.60 4.56
C LYS A 106 4.88 15.52 3.92
N ALA A 107 4.84 15.60 2.61
CA ALA A 107 5.90 16.19 1.80
C ALA A 107 5.36 17.27 0.86
N TRP A 108 6.05 18.39 0.79
CA TRP A 108 5.79 19.46 -0.17
C TRP A 108 6.76 19.34 -1.34
N LEU A 109 6.28 19.54 -2.57
CA LEU A 109 7.17 19.72 -3.72
C LEU A 109 7.82 21.09 -3.62
N ALA A 110 9.14 21.13 -3.81
CA ALA A 110 9.90 22.37 -3.89
C ALA A 110 10.89 22.33 -5.06
N LEU A 111 11.25 23.51 -5.56
CA LEU A 111 12.21 23.71 -6.63
C LEU A 111 13.44 24.42 -6.11
N ARG A 112 14.61 23.81 -6.25
CA ARG A 112 15.90 24.44 -5.94
C ARG A 112 16.81 24.26 -7.12
N LEU A 113 17.34 25.39 -7.63
CA LEU A 113 18.00 25.42 -8.93
C LEU A 113 17.09 24.76 -9.98
N ALA A 114 17.62 23.97 -10.90
CA ALA A 114 16.82 23.31 -11.94
C ALA A 114 16.11 22.03 -11.48
N ARG A 115 16.25 21.62 -10.22
CA ARG A 115 15.75 20.31 -9.73
C ARG A 115 14.55 20.47 -8.81
N SER A 116 13.66 19.48 -8.84
CA SER A 116 12.61 19.34 -7.83
C SER A 116 13.06 18.41 -6.70
N PHE A 117 12.57 18.67 -5.49
CA PHE A 117 12.82 17.86 -4.31
C PHE A 117 11.59 17.91 -3.38
N ALA A 118 11.55 17.00 -2.41
CA ALA A 118 10.49 16.93 -1.42
C ALA A 118 10.97 17.50 -0.09
N ILE A 119 10.18 18.39 0.51
CA ILE A 119 10.42 18.92 1.87
C ILE A 119 9.47 18.22 2.83
N LYS A 120 10.01 17.45 3.77
CA LYS A 120 9.25 16.76 4.84
C LYS A 120 9.25 17.62 6.10
N ASN A 121 8.10 17.76 6.76
CA ASN A 121 7.93 18.44 8.07
C ASN A 121 8.62 19.83 8.17
N GLY A 122 8.55 20.66 7.13
CA GLY A 122 9.31 21.90 7.05
C GLY A 122 8.63 23.11 7.70
N SER A 123 9.34 23.72 8.65
CA SER A 123 9.18 25.11 9.10
C SER A 123 9.06 26.10 7.92
N TRP A 124 8.41 27.24 8.16
CA TRP A 124 7.98 28.30 7.24
C TRP A 124 9.06 28.89 6.29
N ALA A 125 10.32 28.44 6.34
CA ALA A 125 11.47 29.03 5.66
C ALA A 125 11.70 28.62 4.18
N GLY A 126 10.82 27.81 3.58
CA GLY A 126 10.98 27.27 2.21
C GLY A 126 9.86 27.60 1.21
N TRP A 127 8.95 28.51 1.54
CA TRP A 127 7.82 28.86 0.67
C TRP A 127 8.25 29.48 -0.67
N ASP A 128 9.37 30.20 -0.68
CA ASP A 128 9.99 30.75 -1.91
C ASP A 128 10.24 29.67 -2.97
N THR A 129 10.57 28.45 -2.54
CA THR A 129 10.84 27.28 -3.40
C THR A 129 9.68 26.30 -3.52
N ALA A 130 8.71 26.31 -2.58
CA ALA A 130 7.58 25.37 -2.54
C ALA A 130 6.22 25.96 -2.96
N ARG A 131 6.15 27.27 -3.21
CA ARG A 131 4.96 27.97 -3.71
C ARG A 131 4.91 27.94 -5.23
N PHE A 132 3.73 27.71 -5.79
CA PHE A 132 3.49 27.70 -7.23
C PHE A 132 2.29 28.55 -7.59
N VAL A 133 2.40 29.31 -8.66
CA VAL A 133 1.29 30.03 -9.29
C VAL A 133 0.84 29.23 -10.51
N ALA A 134 -0.45 28.98 -10.61
CA ALA A 134 -1.05 28.33 -11.76
C ALA A 134 -1.25 29.32 -12.92
N PHE A 135 -0.83 28.92 -14.12
CA PHE A 135 -0.98 29.67 -15.36
C PHE A 135 -1.82 28.88 -16.37
N ASP A 136 -2.63 29.58 -17.16
CA ASP A 136 -3.33 28.96 -18.29
C ASP A 136 -2.32 28.59 -19.39
N ALA A 137 -2.19 27.29 -19.66
CA ALA A 137 -1.34 26.75 -20.71
C ALA A 137 -2.13 26.37 -21.98
N GLY A 138 -3.41 26.77 -22.05
CA GLY A 138 -4.32 26.53 -23.15
C GLY A 138 -4.86 25.10 -23.19
N LYS A 139 -5.94 24.90 -23.94
CA LYS A 139 -6.58 23.58 -24.16
C LYS A 139 -6.93 22.85 -22.84
N ASN A 140 -7.40 23.59 -21.82
CA ASN A 140 -7.70 23.10 -20.47
C ASN A 140 -6.47 22.49 -19.74
N ARG A 141 -5.28 23.04 -19.98
CA ARG A 141 -4.04 22.65 -19.29
C ARG A 141 -3.53 23.80 -18.43
N VAL A 142 -2.85 23.45 -17.35
CA VAL A 142 -2.22 24.40 -16.44
C VAL A 142 -0.71 24.24 -16.49
N ALA A 143 0.02 25.33 -16.29
CA ALA A 143 1.44 25.30 -15.97
C ALA A 143 1.65 25.85 -14.56
N PHE A 144 2.64 25.34 -13.84
CA PHE A 144 2.96 25.79 -12.49
C PHE A 144 4.31 26.50 -12.49
N ARG A 145 4.29 27.80 -12.19
CA ARG A 145 5.51 28.62 -12.03
C ARG A 145 5.80 28.77 -10.55
N ASN A 146 7.01 28.44 -10.13
CA ASN A 146 7.48 28.88 -8.82
C ASN A 146 8.00 30.32 -8.95
N PRO A 147 7.41 31.28 -8.23
CA PRO A 147 7.68 32.68 -8.47
C PRO A 147 8.97 33.17 -7.78
N GLY A 148 9.49 32.48 -6.75
CA GLY A 148 10.79 32.80 -6.12
C GLY A 148 12.00 32.38 -6.94
N THR A 149 11.92 31.24 -7.61
CA THR A 149 12.97 30.74 -8.50
C THR A 149 12.76 31.12 -9.97
N GLU A 150 11.58 31.66 -10.28
CA GLU A 150 11.06 31.99 -11.61
C GLU A 150 10.99 30.80 -12.58
N ARG A 151 10.92 29.58 -12.04
CA ARG A 151 11.03 28.34 -12.80
C ARG A 151 9.68 27.71 -13.07
N TRP A 152 9.62 27.02 -14.21
CA TRP A 152 8.44 26.29 -14.65
C TRP A 152 8.61 24.81 -14.34
N LEU A 153 7.67 24.28 -13.56
CA LEU A 153 7.62 22.87 -13.23
C LEU A 153 7.34 22.06 -14.50
N ARG A 154 8.11 20.99 -14.72
CA ARG A 154 7.90 20.05 -15.83
C ARG A 154 8.04 18.61 -15.38
N VAL A 155 7.46 17.71 -16.17
CA VAL A 155 7.73 16.27 -16.09
C VAL A 155 8.15 15.77 -17.47
N THR A 156 9.38 15.27 -17.58
CA THR A 156 9.96 14.77 -18.83
C THR A 156 9.30 13.48 -19.29
N ALA A 157 9.63 13.01 -20.50
CA ALA A 157 9.15 11.72 -21.01
C ALA A 157 9.60 10.54 -20.13
N ASP A 158 10.80 10.64 -19.53
CA ASP A 158 11.35 9.65 -18.61
C ASP A 158 10.63 9.65 -17.24
N GLY A 159 9.76 10.64 -16.99
CA GLY A 159 9.03 10.80 -15.73
C GLY A 159 9.81 11.53 -14.65
N VAL A 160 10.92 12.19 -15.01
CA VAL A 160 11.68 13.03 -14.08
C VAL A 160 10.94 14.35 -13.89
N THR A 161 10.73 14.73 -12.62
CA THR A 161 10.19 16.05 -12.25
C THR A 161 11.36 17.01 -12.06
N GLU A 162 11.31 18.15 -12.74
CA GLU A 162 12.38 19.15 -12.72
C GLU A 162 11.85 20.52 -13.19
N ALA A 163 12.70 21.55 -13.22
CA ALA A 163 12.29 22.89 -13.61
C ALA A 163 13.43 23.75 -14.21
N PRO A 164 14.04 23.33 -15.33
CA PRO A 164 15.15 24.07 -15.93
C PRO A 164 14.73 25.39 -16.60
N ALA A 165 13.51 25.45 -17.15
CA ALA A 165 12.97 26.63 -17.83
C ALA A 165 12.69 27.77 -16.83
N ARG A 166 12.98 29.01 -17.23
CA ARG A 166 12.86 30.23 -16.42
C ARG A 166 12.21 31.38 -17.19
N GLY A 167 11.69 32.34 -16.43
CA GLY A 167 11.21 33.62 -16.97
C GLY A 167 9.79 33.54 -17.51
N ASN A 168 9.54 34.25 -18.61
CA ASN A 168 8.22 34.35 -19.21
C ASN A 168 7.72 33.03 -19.78
N TRP A 169 6.40 32.83 -19.79
CA TRP A 169 5.77 31.65 -20.37
C TRP A 169 6.08 31.55 -21.87
N ASN A 170 6.40 30.34 -22.35
CA ASN A 170 6.57 30.06 -23.76
C ASN A 170 5.53 29.04 -24.24
N ALA A 171 4.76 29.41 -25.26
CA ALA A 171 3.72 28.56 -25.82
C ALA A 171 4.25 27.32 -26.57
N THR A 172 5.55 27.16 -26.79
CA THR A 172 6.13 25.92 -27.35
C THR A 172 6.47 24.89 -26.28
N TRP A 173 6.49 25.28 -25.00
CA TRP A 173 6.78 24.39 -23.89
C TRP A 173 5.66 23.37 -23.68
N GLY A 174 6.00 22.10 -23.90
CA GLY A 174 5.07 20.98 -23.81
C GLY A 174 5.07 20.30 -22.45
N TRP A 175 6.24 20.07 -21.87
CA TRP A 175 6.40 19.24 -20.66
C TRP A 175 5.98 19.94 -19.36
N GLU A 176 5.83 21.25 -19.43
CA GLU A 176 5.38 22.16 -18.38
C GLU A 176 3.84 22.21 -18.30
N ARG A 177 3.14 21.53 -19.23
CA ARG A 177 1.69 21.54 -19.31
C ARG A 177 1.09 20.32 -18.63
N PHE A 178 0.17 20.55 -17.71
CA PHE A 178 -0.49 19.52 -16.94
C PHE A 178 -1.99 19.49 -17.20
N GLU A 179 -2.51 18.28 -17.34
CA GLU A 179 -3.93 17.99 -17.18
C GLU A 179 -4.18 17.60 -15.73
N LEU A 180 -5.23 18.15 -15.13
CA LEU A 180 -5.68 17.71 -13.82
C LEU A 180 -6.64 16.55 -13.97
N HIS A 181 -6.43 15.53 -13.16
CA HIS A 181 -7.31 14.37 -13.06
C HIS A 181 -7.73 14.19 -11.61
N GLU A 182 -8.99 13.92 -11.37
CA GLU A 182 -9.45 13.56 -10.03
C GLU A 182 -8.94 12.17 -9.67
N LEU A 183 -8.21 12.09 -8.56
CA LEU A 183 -7.71 10.86 -7.98
C LEU A 183 -8.31 10.66 -6.59
N ALA A 184 -8.42 9.41 -6.13
CA ALA A 184 -8.88 9.16 -4.77
C ALA A 184 -7.90 9.79 -3.78
N GLY A 185 -8.42 10.70 -2.96
CA GLY A 185 -7.63 11.43 -1.96
C GLY A 185 -6.88 12.65 -2.50
N GLY A 186 -7.12 13.11 -3.73
CA GLY A 186 -6.54 14.35 -4.24
C GLY A 186 -6.64 14.52 -5.76
N VAL A 187 -5.66 15.20 -6.34
CA VAL A 187 -5.54 15.40 -7.78
C VAL A 187 -4.28 14.73 -8.31
N GLY A 188 -4.33 14.27 -9.56
CA GLY A 188 -3.17 13.87 -10.33
C GLY A 188 -2.84 14.93 -11.37
N LEU A 189 -1.56 15.26 -11.51
CA LEU A 189 -1.06 16.13 -12.56
C LEU A 189 -0.42 15.28 -13.64
N ARG A 190 -1.08 15.17 -14.80
CA ARG A 190 -0.55 14.43 -15.95
C ARG A 190 0.08 15.39 -16.95
N SER A 191 1.39 15.26 -17.16
CA SER A 191 2.13 16.04 -18.15
C SER A 191 1.68 15.70 -19.57
N ALA A 192 1.91 16.63 -20.51
CA ALA A 192 1.73 16.39 -21.93
C ALA A 192 2.58 15.22 -22.48
N SER A 193 3.66 14.84 -21.78
CA SER A 193 4.43 13.62 -22.07
C SER A 193 3.70 12.32 -21.71
N GLY A 194 2.51 12.41 -21.11
CA GLY A 194 1.71 11.28 -20.65
C GLY A 194 2.10 10.77 -19.26
N ARG A 195 3.17 11.31 -18.66
CA ARG A 195 3.69 10.95 -17.34
C ARG A 195 2.96 11.70 -16.22
N TRP A 196 2.91 11.09 -15.05
CA TRP A 196 2.36 11.71 -13.85
C TRP A 196 3.46 12.45 -13.09
N LEU A 197 3.16 13.63 -12.58
CA LEU A 197 3.99 14.21 -11.52
C LEU A 197 3.91 13.30 -10.31
N THR A 198 5.06 13.06 -9.68
CA THR A 198 5.11 12.32 -8.43
C THR A 198 5.92 13.07 -7.39
N ILE A 199 5.47 13.01 -6.14
CA ILE A 199 6.20 13.48 -4.97
C ILE A 199 6.48 12.23 -4.15
N GLU A 200 7.76 11.91 -3.91
CA GLU A 200 8.17 10.71 -3.18
C GLU A 200 7.51 9.43 -3.73
N GLY A 201 7.43 9.33 -5.08
CA GLY A 201 6.84 8.19 -5.79
C GLY A 201 5.31 8.11 -5.78
N LYS A 202 4.61 9.09 -5.20
CA LYS A 202 3.14 9.16 -5.18
C LYS A 202 2.61 10.19 -6.17
N ARG A 203 1.62 9.79 -6.97
CA ARG A 203 0.96 10.66 -7.98
C ARG A 203 -0.24 11.46 -7.47
N THR A 204 -0.73 11.14 -6.27
CA THR A 204 -1.86 11.85 -5.66
C THR A 204 -1.32 13.03 -4.85
N ILE A 205 -1.77 14.22 -5.22
CA ILE A 205 -1.29 15.50 -4.71
C ILE A 205 -2.50 16.31 -4.23
N GLN A 206 -2.32 17.11 -3.19
CA GLN A 206 -3.27 18.13 -2.76
C GLN A 206 -2.76 19.49 -3.21
N LEU A 207 -3.64 20.27 -3.82
CA LEU A 207 -3.39 21.67 -4.12
C LEU A 207 -3.80 22.49 -2.90
N GLU A 208 -2.87 22.67 -1.98
CA GLU A 208 -3.12 23.43 -0.75
C GLU A 208 -3.08 24.92 -1.09
N PRO A 209 -4.19 25.66 -0.92
CA PRO A 209 -4.25 27.07 -1.27
C PRO A 209 -3.31 27.86 -0.36
N LEU A 210 -2.51 28.72 -0.99
CA LEU A 210 -1.72 29.72 -0.30
C LEU A 210 -2.33 31.06 -0.67
N GLY A 211 -2.38 31.98 0.29
CA GLY A 211 -2.78 33.36 0.01
C GLY A 211 -1.99 33.97 -1.15
N ALA A 212 -2.42 35.14 -1.63
CA ALA A 212 -1.63 35.86 -2.61
C ALA A 212 -0.20 36.06 -2.08
N TRP A 213 0.81 35.79 -2.91
CA TRP A 213 2.20 36.14 -2.56
C TRP A 213 2.27 37.66 -2.49
N ASP A 214 2.27 38.24 -1.30
CA ASP A 214 2.28 39.70 -1.20
C ASP A 214 3.62 40.27 -1.70
N ALA A 215 3.67 41.58 -1.91
CA ALA A 215 4.87 42.24 -2.45
C ALA A 215 6.06 42.15 -1.48
N ASP A 216 5.78 42.05 -0.18
CA ASP A 216 6.77 42.04 0.89
C ASP A 216 7.42 40.66 1.01
N GLU A 217 6.62 39.59 0.96
CA GLU A 217 7.09 38.21 0.86
C GLU A 217 7.93 37.99 -0.43
N ARG A 218 7.65 38.74 -1.51
CA ARG A 218 8.45 38.74 -2.74
C ARG A 218 9.79 39.44 -2.57
N ALA A 219 9.76 40.64 -1.98
CA ALA A 219 10.96 41.42 -1.71
C ALA A 219 11.91 40.70 -0.75
N ALA A 220 11.37 40.12 0.34
CA ALA A 220 12.15 39.36 1.31
C ALA A 220 12.80 38.11 0.71
N ALA A 221 12.10 37.40 -0.19
CA ALA A 221 12.68 36.25 -0.90
C ALA A 221 13.81 36.68 -1.86
N HIS A 222 13.64 37.81 -2.55
CA HIS A 222 14.66 38.36 -3.44
C HIS A 222 15.90 38.83 -2.67
N GLU A 223 15.72 39.52 -1.55
CA GLU A 223 16.82 39.99 -0.70
C GLU A 223 17.61 38.83 -0.10
N LYS A 224 16.92 37.81 0.41
CA LYS A 224 17.57 36.58 0.91
C LYS A 224 18.41 35.91 -0.17
N LYS A 225 17.87 35.81 -1.40
CA LYS A 225 18.60 35.24 -2.53
C LYS A 225 19.85 36.07 -2.88
N LEU A 226 19.74 37.40 -2.88
CA LEU A 226 20.87 38.29 -3.11
C LEU A 226 21.96 38.09 -2.05
N SER A 227 21.56 37.95 -0.78
CA SER A 227 22.49 37.66 0.32
C SER A 227 23.19 36.32 0.15
N GLU A 228 22.47 35.24 -0.19
CA GLU A 228 23.06 33.92 -0.43
C GLU A 228 24.03 33.93 -1.64
N GLU A 229 23.72 34.68 -2.69
CA GLU A 229 24.60 34.85 -3.86
C GLU A 229 25.87 35.64 -3.49
N MET A 230 25.76 36.70 -2.69
CA MET A 230 26.89 37.49 -2.20
C MET A 230 27.81 36.68 -1.28
N GLU A 231 27.26 35.91 -0.34
CA GLU A 231 28.07 35.03 0.52
C GLU A 231 28.81 33.98 -0.29
N ARG A 232 28.17 33.43 -1.32
CA ARG A 232 28.78 32.43 -2.21
C ARG A 232 29.91 33.04 -3.05
N ALA A 233 29.74 34.26 -3.55
CA ALA A 233 30.80 34.99 -4.24
C ALA A 233 31.99 35.25 -3.30
N ALA A 234 31.73 35.74 -2.09
CA ALA A 234 32.77 35.97 -1.08
C ALA A 234 33.48 34.68 -0.63
N ALA A 235 32.80 33.53 -0.66
CA ALA A 235 33.41 32.23 -0.41
C ALA A 235 34.27 31.75 -1.59
N ALA A 236 33.83 32.01 -2.83
CA ALA A 236 34.60 31.67 -4.02
C ALA A 236 35.89 32.51 -4.13
N ASP A 237 35.82 33.81 -3.85
CA ASP A 237 36.98 34.70 -3.86
C ASP A 237 38.01 34.31 -2.78
N ARG A 238 37.55 33.94 -1.58
CA ARG A 238 38.42 33.40 -0.52
C ARG A 238 39.10 32.10 -0.96
N ALA A 239 38.37 31.18 -1.57
CA ALA A 239 38.93 29.93 -2.06
C ALA A 239 39.91 30.12 -3.24
N GLU A 240 39.73 31.16 -4.07
CA GLU A 240 40.70 31.51 -5.11
C GLU A 240 41.96 32.17 -4.52
N ALA A 241 41.81 33.03 -3.52
CA ALA A 241 42.94 33.65 -2.82
C ALA A 241 43.81 32.61 -2.09
N GLU A 242 43.22 31.57 -1.51
CA GLU A 242 43.95 30.46 -0.87
C GLU A 242 44.66 29.53 -1.87
N ARG A 243 44.30 29.58 -3.16
CA ARG A 243 44.93 28.78 -4.23
C ARG A 243 46.09 29.49 -4.92
N ARG A 244 46.25 30.80 -4.70
CA ARG A 244 47.33 31.63 -5.26
C ARG A 244 48.47 31.75 -4.26
#